data_AF-A0A9D9LAV7-F1
#
_entry.id   AF-A0A9D9LAV7-F1
#
_cell.length_a   1.000
_cell.length_b   1.000
_cell.length_c   1.000
_cell.angle_alpha   90.00
_cell.angle_beta   90.00
_cell.angle_gamma   90.00
#
_symmetry.space_group_name_H-M   'P 1'
#
loop_
_entity.id
_entity.type
_entity.pdbx_description
1 polymer ?
#
loop_
_entity_poly.entity_id
_entity_poly.type
_entity_poly.pdbx_seq_one_letter_code
_entity_poly.pdbx_strand_id
1 'polypeptide(L)'
;MLSKPVNGWTNVTLGGMVLDASYVYDIPFCWLRACKHSLKYDLPLSLYADLEVSKAYITSYFARTHIIIEDGGYRLFVIEKINFTDIARMLIDDISACLDDWAEWYAMEDSEEDHERRKRELLQLLNETEAALAAYLSDKA
;
A
#
# COMPACT_ATOMS: atom_id res chain seq x y z
N MET A 1 -5.53 -3.73 4.71
CA MET A 1 -5.30 -4.65 3.60
C MET A 1 -6.21 -4.33 2.44
N LEU A 2 -5.66 -4.51 1.26
CA LEU A 2 -6.25 -4.27 -0.04
C LEU A 2 -7.09 -5.47 -0.46
N SER A 3 -8.29 -5.23 -1.00
CA SER A 3 -9.01 -6.28 -1.72
C SER A 3 -8.32 -6.59 -3.05
N LYS A 4 -8.68 -7.74 -3.65
CA LYS A 4 -8.34 -8.01 -5.06
C LYS A 4 -8.70 -6.77 -5.91
N PRO A 5 -7.78 -6.24 -6.71
CA PRO A 5 -8.05 -5.05 -7.49
C PRO A 5 -8.99 -5.37 -8.65
N VAL A 6 -9.68 -4.33 -9.12
CA VAL A 6 -10.45 -4.37 -10.37
C VAL A 6 -10.09 -3.13 -11.17
N ASN A 7 -9.33 -3.30 -12.25
CA ASN A 7 -8.89 -2.18 -13.10
C ASN A 7 -8.18 -1.07 -12.31
N GLY A 8 -7.34 -1.43 -11.33
CA GLY A 8 -6.63 -0.50 -10.44
C GLY A 8 -7.43 0.03 -9.24
N TRP A 9 -8.74 -0.25 -9.14
CA TRP A 9 -9.53 0.04 -7.93
C TRP A 9 -9.32 -1.02 -6.86
N THR A 10 -9.34 -0.63 -5.58
CA THR A 10 -9.28 -1.57 -4.46
C THR A 10 -9.96 -1.00 -3.20
N ASN A 11 -10.36 -1.88 -2.29
CA ASN A 11 -10.81 -1.49 -0.97
C ASN A 11 -9.66 -1.62 0.04
N VAL A 12 -9.33 -0.53 0.73
CA VAL A 12 -8.38 -0.51 1.84
C VAL A 12 -9.13 -0.75 3.15
N THR A 13 -8.96 -1.94 3.73
CA THR A 13 -9.54 -2.30 5.03
C THR A 13 -8.51 -2.21 6.15
N LEU A 14 -8.65 -1.27 7.09
CA LEU A 14 -7.69 -1.13 8.20
C LEU A 14 -8.40 -0.70 9.50
N GLY A 15 -8.17 -1.44 10.59
CA GLY A 15 -8.77 -1.10 11.89
C GLY A 15 -10.31 -1.04 11.91
N GLY A 16 -10.97 -1.84 11.06
CA GLY A 16 -12.43 -1.85 10.91
C GLY A 16 -12.99 -0.78 9.97
N MET A 17 -12.14 0.10 9.44
CA MET A 17 -12.50 1.02 8.35
C MET A 17 -12.34 0.35 7.00
N VAL A 18 -13.16 0.76 6.03
CA VAL A 18 -13.05 0.41 4.62
C VAL A 18 -13.02 1.72 3.83
N LEU A 19 -12.00 1.88 2.97
CA LEU A 19 -11.84 3.04 2.09
C LEU A 19 -11.74 2.55 0.66
N ASP A 20 -12.46 3.18 -0.27
CA ASP A 20 -12.45 2.79 -1.69
C ASP A 20 -11.37 3.59 -2.40
N ALA A 21 -10.21 2.99 -2.64
CA ALA A 21 -9.06 3.65 -3.23
C ALA A 21 -9.09 3.52 -4.76
N SER A 22 -8.98 4.66 -5.43
CA SER A 22 -9.10 4.77 -6.88
C SER A 22 -7.79 4.46 -7.62
N TYR A 23 -7.93 4.10 -8.89
CA TYR A 23 -6.83 3.83 -9.82
C TYR A 23 -6.05 5.08 -10.24
N VAL A 24 -6.46 6.27 -9.80
CA VAL A 24 -5.78 7.55 -10.10
C VAL A 24 -4.31 7.50 -9.66
N TYR A 25 -4.04 6.75 -8.59
CA TYR A 25 -2.70 6.47 -8.13
C TYR A 25 -2.37 5.01 -8.28
N ASP A 26 -1.11 4.75 -8.63
CA ASP A 26 -0.56 3.41 -8.72
C ASP A 26 -0.29 2.86 -7.31
N ILE A 27 -1.36 2.49 -6.61
CA ILE A 27 -1.36 2.01 -5.22
C ILE A 27 -0.26 0.97 -4.98
N PRO A 28 -0.15 -0.14 -5.75
CA PRO A 28 0.83 -1.17 -5.42
C PRO A 28 2.26 -0.64 -5.49
N PHE A 29 2.62 0.13 -6.51
CA PHE A 29 3.97 0.70 -6.61
C PHE A 29 4.24 1.81 -5.59
N CYS A 30 3.30 2.75 -5.43
CA CYS A 30 3.44 3.86 -4.51
C CYS A 30 3.58 3.37 -3.06
N TRP A 31 2.73 2.43 -2.65
CA TRP A 31 2.69 1.95 -1.28
C TRP A 31 3.87 1.03 -0.98
N LEU A 32 4.26 0.13 -1.89
CA LEU A 32 5.46 -0.69 -1.69
C LEU A 32 6.72 0.17 -1.60
N ARG A 33 6.87 1.21 -2.44
CA ARG A 33 8.01 2.14 -2.35
C ARG A 33 8.05 2.85 -0.99
N ALA A 34 6.90 3.30 -0.50
CA ALA A 34 6.79 3.96 0.80
C ALA A 34 7.14 3.00 1.95
N CYS A 35 6.63 1.77 1.92
CA CYS A 35 6.99 0.72 2.88
C CYS A 35 8.48 0.42 2.83
N LYS A 36 9.05 0.17 1.65
CA LYS A 36 10.48 -0.11 1.48
C LYS A 36 11.36 1.00 2.06
N HIS A 37 11.03 2.26 1.79
CA HIS A 37 11.79 3.39 2.34
C HIS A 37 11.67 3.48 3.86
N SER A 38 10.45 3.35 4.38
CA SER A 38 10.18 3.43 5.81
C SER A 38 10.93 2.34 6.58
N LEU A 39 10.93 1.11 6.05
CA LEU A 39 11.68 -0.03 6.60
C LEU A 39 13.18 0.17 6.53
N LYS A 40 13.71 0.59 5.37
CA LYS A 40 15.15 0.75 5.14
C LYS A 40 15.78 1.84 6.00
N TYR A 41 15.04 2.92 6.28
CA TYR A 41 15.57 4.11 6.95
C TYR A 41 15.03 4.30 8.37
N ASP A 42 14.22 3.36 8.88
CA ASP A 42 13.54 3.47 10.17
C ASP A 42 12.77 4.80 10.29
N LEU A 43 11.92 5.07 9.30
CA LEU A 43 11.13 6.31 9.20
C LEU A 43 9.62 6.02 9.34
N PRO A 44 8.82 7.01 9.78
CA PRO A 44 7.37 6.91 9.74
C PRO A 44 6.87 6.62 8.32
N LEU A 45 6.02 5.60 8.21
CA LEU A 45 5.29 5.29 7.01
C LEU A 45 4.20 6.33 6.79
N SER A 46 4.04 6.76 5.53
CA SER A 46 2.92 7.59 5.08
C SER A 46 2.46 7.09 3.73
N LEU A 47 1.17 6.77 3.64
CA LEU A 47 0.49 6.29 2.44
C LEU A 47 -0.62 7.25 2.07
N TYR A 48 -0.84 7.41 0.78
CA TYR A 48 -1.90 8.23 0.22
C TYR A 48 -2.86 7.35 -0.57
N ALA A 49 -4.15 7.53 -0.36
CA ALA A 49 -5.22 6.99 -1.21
C ALA A 49 -6.09 8.13 -1.71
N ASP A 50 -6.29 8.17 -3.02
CA ASP A 50 -7.35 8.95 -3.62
C ASP A 50 -8.67 8.16 -3.50
N LEU A 51 -9.72 8.80 -2.98
CA LEU A 51 -11.04 8.20 -2.78
C LEU A 51 -12.08 8.88 -3.69
N GLU A 52 -11.65 9.43 -4.84
CA GLU A 52 -12.39 10.29 -5.80
C GLU A 52 -12.90 11.61 -5.22
N VAL A 53 -13.87 11.53 -4.32
CA VAL A 53 -14.53 12.70 -3.70
C VAL A 53 -13.84 13.14 -2.41
N SER A 54 -12.91 12.33 -1.91
CA SER A 54 -12.15 12.58 -0.70
C SER A 54 -10.74 12.01 -0.81
N LYS A 55 -9.89 12.28 0.17
CA LYS A 55 -8.52 11.76 0.23
C LYS A 55 -8.27 11.10 1.58
N ALA A 56 -7.44 10.06 1.60
CA ALA A 56 -6.97 9.47 2.84
C ALA A 56 -5.44 9.48 2.92
N TYR A 57 -4.94 9.85 4.10
CA TYR A 57 -3.54 9.77 4.49
C TYR A 57 -3.42 8.77 5.63
N ILE A 58 -2.67 7.69 5.41
CA ILE A 58 -2.44 6.65 6.41
C ILE A 58 -1.00 6.78 6.88
N THR A 59 -0.78 7.19 8.12
CA THR A 59 0.56 7.30 8.70
C THR A 59 0.75 6.36 9.88
N SER A 60 1.87 5.65 9.90
CA SER A 60 2.17 4.62 10.90
C SER A 60 3.65 4.63 11.25
N TYR A 61 3.98 4.38 12.51
CA TYR A 61 5.37 4.19 12.91
C TYR A 61 5.46 3.13 14.00
N PHE A 62 5.56 3.49 15.29
CA PHE A 62 5.51 2.51 16.37
C PHE A 62 4.07 2.01 16.62
N ALA A 63 3.58 2.03 17.85
CA ALA A 63 2.37 1.31 18.27
C ALA A 63 1.03 1.77 17.67
N ARG A 64 1.03 2.78 16.80
CA ARG A 64 -0.20 3.43 16.30
C ARG A 64 -0.12 3.75 14.83
N THR A 65 -1.28 3.59 14.20
CA THR A 65 -1.57 4.06 12.85
C THR A 65 -2.66 5.13 12.91
N HIS A 66 -2.50 6.19 12.14
CA HIS A 66 -3.46 7.27 12.01
C HIS A 66 -3.98 7.30 10.58
N ILE A 67 -5.29 7.40 10.42
CA ILE A 67 -5.94 7.61 9.13
C ILE A 67 -6.59 8.98 9.18
N ILE A 68 -6.15 9.88 8.30
CA ILE A 68 -6.70 11.22 8.14
C ILE A 68 -7.51 11.22 6.85
N ILE A 69 -8.81 11.52 6.93
CA ILE A 69 -9.69 11.65 5.77
C ILE A 69 -10.02 13.12 5.55
N GLU A 70 -9.82 13.59 4.32
CA GLU A 70 -10.17 14.94 3.87
C GLU A 70 -11.43 14.88 3.00
N ASP A 71 -12.58 15.30 3.54
CA ASP A 71 -13.90 15.22 2.90
C ASP A 71 -14.78 16.45 3.18
N GLY A 72 -14.32 17.64 2.77
CA GLY A 72 -14.96 18.92 3.13
C GLY A 72 -14.65 19.37 4.57
N GLY A 73 -13.83 18.59 5.27
CA GLY A 73 -13.24 18.83 6.58
C GLY A 73 -12.14 17.78 6.82
N TYR A 74 -11.71 17.63 8.07
CA TYR A 74 -10.74 16.59 8.44
C TYR A 74 -11.32 15.66 9.50
N ARG A 75 -11.22 14.35 9.24
CA ARG A 75 -11.55 13.30 10.20
C ARG A 75 -10.30 12.49 10.53
N LEU A 76 -10.02 12.31 11.81
CA LEU A 76 -8.88 11.52 12.29
C LEU A 76 -9.38 10.23 12.93
N PHE A 77 -8.83 9.12 12.50
CA PHE A 77 -9.02 7.81 13.10
C PHE A 77 -7.68 7.29 13.60
N VAL A 78 -7.68 6.73 14.80
CA VAL A 78 -6.47 6.17 15.43
C VAL A 78 -6.69 4.69 15.63
N ILE A 79 -5.77 3.89 15.10
CA ILE A 79 -5.77 2.45 15.22
C ILE A 79 -4.62 2.07 16.14
N GLU A 80 -4.98 1.51 17.29
CA GLU A 80 -4.01 1.00 18.26
C GLU A 80 -3.51 -0.38 17.81
N LYS A 81 -2.24 -0.68 18.12
CA LYS A 81 -1.61 -2.01 17.93
C LYS A 81 -1.45 -2.45 16.47
N ILE A 82 -1.62 -1.56 15.50
CA ILE A 82 -1.15 -1.75 14.13
C ILE A 82 -0.04 -0.75 13.88
N ASN A 83 1.14 -1.25 13.54
CA ASN A 83 2.32 -0.45 13.24
C ASN A 83 2.70 -0.53 11.75
N PHE A 84 3.78 0.14 11.36
CA PHE A 84 4.19 0.18 9.96
C PHE A 84 4.72 -1.16 9.42
N THR A 85 5.30 -2.03 10.26
CA THR A 85 5.74 -3.36 9.82
C THR A 85 4.56 -4.29 9.62
N ASP A 86 3.50 -4.16 10.43
CA ASP A 86 2.23 -4.86 10.21
C ASP A 86 1.61 -4.43 8.88
N ILE A 87 1.57 -3.12 8.59
CA ILE A 87 1.07 -2.59 7.31
C ILE A 87 1.90 -3.08 6.13
N ALA A 88 3.24 -3.07 6.24
CA ALA A 88 4.11 -3.55 5.18
C ALA A 88 3.87 -5.04 4.89
N ARG A 89 3.79 -5.88 5.93
CA ARG A 89 3.49 -7.31 5.77
C ARG A 89 2.13 -7.53 5.11
N MET A 90 1.09 -6.88 5.63
CA MET A 90 -0.24 -6.90 5.04
C MET A 90 -0.21 -6.52 3.55
N LEU A 91 0.46 -5.43 3.19
CA LEU A 91 0.56 -4.98 1.81
C LEU A 91 1.27 -6.01 0.90
N ILE A 92 2.38 -6.58 1.38
CA ILE A 92 3.12 -7.61 0.66
C ILE A 92 2.22 -8.82 0.39
N ASP A 93 1.53 -9.31 1.42
CA ASP A 93 0.66 -10.49 1.32
C ASP A 93 -0.46 -10.26 0.28
N ASP A 94 -1.15 -9.12 0.32
CA ASP A 94 -2.24 -8.79 -0.61
C ASP A 94 -1.76 -8.65 -2.06
N ILE A 95 -0.63 -7.95 -2.27
CA ILE A 95 -0.10 -7.76 -3.62
C ILE A 95 0.41 -9.09 -4.18
N SER A 96 1.06 -9.91 -3.34
CA SER A 96 1.54 -11.24 -3.74
C SER A 96 0.38 -12.15 -4.17
N ALA A 97 -0.73 -12.12 -3.43
CA ALA A 97 -1.90 -12.97 -3.69
C ALA A 97 -2.65 -12.61 -4.97
N CYS A 98 -2.56 -11.36 -5.44
CA CYS A 98 -3.25 -10.87 -6.63
C CYS A 98 -2.28 -10.17 -7.61
N LEU A 99 -1.03 -10.65 -7.73
CA LEU A 99 0.03 -9.98 -8.48
C LEU A 99 -0.35 -9.70 -9.95
N ASP A 100 -1.01 -10.66 -10.59
CA ASP A 100 -1.44 -10.57 -11.97
C ASP A 100 -2.52 -9.49 -12.15
N ASP A 101 -3.49 -9.45 -11.24
CA ASP A 101 -4.56 -8.45 -11.23
C ASP A 101 -4.03 -7.04 -10.88
N TRP A 102 -2.94 -6.95 -10.11
CA TRP A 102 -2.27 -5.69 -9.80
C TRP A 102 -1.38 -5.18 -10.93
N ALA A 103 -0.89 -6.08 -11.77
CA ALA A 103 -0.26 -5.68 -13.02
C ALA A 103 -1.31 -4.96 -13.88
N GLU A 104 -2.51 -5.53 -14.03
CA GLU A 104 -3.63 -4.92 -14.76
C GLU A 104 -4.00 -3.51 -14.26
N TRP A 105 -3.41 -2.48 -14.87
CA TRP A 105 -3.65 -1.10 -14.52
C TRP A 105 -4.23 -0.32 -15.70
N TYR A 106 -5.54 -0.07 -15.62
CA TYR A 106 -6.36 0.57 -16.65
C TYR A 106 -5.79 1.88 -17.22
N ALA A 107 -4.97 2.60 -16.45
CA ALA A 107 -4.41 3.88 -16.86
C ALA A 107 -3.23 3.79 -17.84
N MET A 108 -2.57 2.63 -18.00
CA MET A 108 -1.26 2.56 -18.67
C MET A 108 -1.01 1.34 -19.57
N GLU A 109 -1.92 0.37 -19.63
CA GLU A 109 -1.68 -0.85 -20.41
C GLU A 109 -2.41 -0.82 -21.75
N ASP A 110 -1.62 -0.72 -22.83
CA ASP A 110 -2.10 -0.79 -24.21
C ASP A 110 -1.80 -2.16 -24.86
N SER A 111 -1.06 -3.05 -24.18
CA SER A 111 -0.63 -4.35 -24.72
C SER A 111 -0.30 -5.39 -23.64
N GLU A 112 -0.28 -6.68 -24.05
CA GLU A 112 0.21 -7.81 -23.24
C GLU A 112 1.68 -7.65 -22.81
N GLU A 113 2.51 -7.05 -23.67
CA GLU A 113 3.92 -6.81 -23.36
C GLU A 113 4.08 -5.77 -22.23
N ASP A 114 3.21 -4.77 -22.18
CA ASP A 114 3.18 -3.78 -21.10
C ASP A 114 2.76 -4.40 -19.77
N HIS A 115 1.73 -5.26 -19.79
CA HIS A 115 1.29 -6.00 -18.61
C HIS A 115 2.40 -6.88 -18.04
N GLU A 116 3.02 -7.70 -18.88
CA GLU A 116 4.09 -8.59 -18.44
C GLU A 116 5.34 -7.83 -17.97
N ARG A 117 5.64 -6.67 -18.58
CA ARG A 117 6.70 -5.77 -18.08
C ARG A 117 6.35 -5.24 -16.70
N ARG A 118 5.15 -4.70 -16.52
CA ARG A 118 4.69 -4.11 -15.27
C ARG A 118 4.65 -5.14 -14.14
N LYS A 119 4.18 -6.36 -14.43
CA LYS A 119 4.19 -7.50 -13.51
C LYS A 119 5.60 -7.83 -13.02
N ARG A 120 6.60 -7.84 -13.92
CA ARG A 120 8.01 -8.05 -13.53
C ARG A 120 8.54 -6.93 -12.64
N GLU A 121 8.24 -5.67 -12.98
CA GLU A 121 8.65 -4.50 -12.18
C GLU A 121 8.00 -4.53 -10.79
N LEU A 122 6.72 -4.91 -10.70
CA LEU A 122 5.99 -5.02 -9.45
C LEU A 122 6.54 -6.16 -8.59
N LEU A 123 6.79 -7.34 -9.19
CA LEU A 123 7.40 -8.48 -8.51
C LEU A 123 8.79 -8.13 -7.97
N GLN A 124 9.61 -7.40 -8.74
CA GLN A 124 10.91 -6.94 -8.26
C GLN A 124 10.76 -6.03 -7.04
N LEU A 125 9.86 -5.03 -7.09
CA LEU A 125 9.63 -4.11 -5.98
C LEU A 125 9.08 -4.81 -4.74
N LEU A 126 8.21 -5.80 -4.93
CA LEU A 126 7.66 -6.65 -3.88
C LEU A 126 8.79 -7.39 -3.15
N ASN A 127 9.65 -8.09 -3.90
CA ASN A 127 10.81 -8.82 -3.35
C ASN A 127 11.78 -7.88 -2.61
N GLU A 128 12.05 -6.69 -3.15
CA GLU A 128 12.89 -5.69 -2.48
C GLU A 128 12.27 -5.19 -1.17
N THR A 129 10.95 -5.08 -1.11
CA THR A 129 10.21 -4.64 0.08
C THR A 129 10.17 -5.75 1.14
N GLU A 130 9.97 -6.99 0.73
CA GLU A 130 10.05 -8.17 1.62
C GLU A 130 11.44 -8.32 2.24
N ALA A 131 12.50 -8.17 1.44
CA ALA A 131 13.87 -8.18 1.94
C ALA A 131 14.13 -7.04 2.94
N ALA A 132 13.62 -5.84 2.68
CA ALA A 132 13.73 -4.71 3.62
C ALA A 132 12.99 -4.98 4.93
N LEU A 133 11.82 -5.63 4.88
CA LEU A 133 11.06 -6.02 6.08
C LEU A 133 11.83 -7.06 6.90
N ALA A 134 12.36 -8.10 6.25
CA ALA A 134 13.14 -9.13 6.92
C ALA A 134 14.42 -8.57 7.58
N ALA A 135 15.13 -7.65 6.90
CA ALA A 135 16.30 -6.98 7.45
C ALA A 135 15.93 -6.13 8.68
N TYR A 136 14.89 -5.29 8.57
CA TYR A 136 14.43 -4.46 9.67
C TYR A 136 14.05 -5.27 10.92
N LEU A 137 13.32 -6.38 10.74
CA LEU A 137 12.93 -7.25 11.85
C LEU A 137 14.12 -7.98 12.48
N SER A 138 15.13 -8.36 11.68
CA SER A 138 16.34 -9.01 12.18
C SER A 138 17.20 -8.08 13.02
N ASP A 139 17.28 -6.79 12.66
CA ASP A 139 18.02 -5.77 13.42
C ASP A 139 17.38 -5.41 14.77
N LYS A 140 16.10 -5.73 14.96
CA LYS A 140 15.32 -5.40 16.18
C LYS A 140 15.02 -6.63 17.07
N ALA A 141 15.41 -7.83 16.64
CA ALA A 141 15.25 -9.09 17.39
C ALA A 141 16.40 -9.30 18.38
#